data_AF-A0A0E3LYZ6-F1
#
_entry.id   AF-A0A0E3LYZ6-F1
#
_cell.length_a   1.000
_cell.length_b   1.000
_cell.length_c   1.000
_cell.angle_alpha   90.00
_cell.angle_beta   90.00
_cell.angle_gamma   90.00
#
_symmetry.space_group_name_H-M   'P 1'
#
loop_
_entity.id
_entity.type
_entity.pdbx_description
1 polymer ?
#
loop_
_entity_poly.entity_id
_entity_poly.type
_entity_poly.pdbx_seq_one_letter_code
_entity_poly.pdbx_strand_id
1 'polypeptide(L)'
;MAFISSGYNPKEPMKDRITDIGPRYYEEFYPPVIKKNKGKWLYHEILEPGVVVHVAESGDELYTVRCGACRVMSVSHIREIMEIADKHCDGYVRFTTRNNVEFMVDNRDKVEPLKKDLLSRKQPGGCFKFPIGGTGAGITNIVHTQGWIHCHTPATDASGTVKATMDEVLDDFTNMKLPAKLRISMACCLNMCGAVHCSDIAILGYHRKPPMLDHEYLDKMCEIPLAIAACPTAAI
;
A
#
# COMPACT_ATOMS: atom_id res chain seq x y z
N MET A 1 10.94 -10.45 28.84
CA MET A 1 10.24 -9.14 28.80
C MET A 1 9.31 -9.07 29.99
N ALA A 2 9.28 -7.94 30.70
CA ALA A 2 8.31 -7.72 31.78
C ALA A 2 6.95 -7.34 31.21
N PHE A 3 5.86 -7.66 31.92
CA PHE A 3 4.54 -7.15 31.59
C PHE A 3 4.46 -5.66 31.97
N ILE A 4 4.16 -4.81 31.00
CA ILE A 4 3.95 -3.37 31.20
C ILE A 4 2.50 -3.07 30.85
N SER A 5 1.68 -2.72 31.85
CA SER A 5 0.26 -2.42 31.65
C SER A 5 0.07 -1.12 30.88
N SER A 6 -0.96 -1.07 30.02
CA SER A 6 -1.43 0.16 29.38
C SER A 6 -2.33 1.02 30.28
N GLY A 7 -2.70 0.51 31.47
CA GLY A 7 -3.76 1.05 32.31
C GLY A 7 -5.09 0.27 32.21
N TYR A 8 -5.22 -0.62 31.23
CA TYR A 8 -6.36 -1.54 31.13
C TYR A 8 -6.47 -2.47 32.34
N ASN A 9 -7.69 -2.62 32.88
CA ASN A 9 -7.98 -3.54 33.97
C ASN A 9 -8.76 -4.78 33.48
N PRO A 10 -8.16 -5.99 33.47
CA PRO A 10 -8.87 -7.21 33.07
C PRO A 10 -9.99 -7.62 34.03
N LYS A 11 -10.01 -7.13 35.27
CA LYS A 11 -11.10 -7.36 36.23
C LYS A 11 -12.30 -6.43 35.99
N GLU A 12 -12.08 -5.30 35.32
CA GLU A 12 -13.11 -4.30 35.00
C GLU A 12 -13.04 -3.94 33.51
N PRO A 13 -13.27 -4.89 32.60
CA PRO A 13 -12.94 -4.73 31.19
C PRO A 13 -13.75 -3.63 30.46
N MET A 14 -14.83 -3.14 31.05
CA MET A 14 -15.69 -2.09 30.49
C MET A 14 -15.36 -0.70 31.03
N LYS A 15 -14.59 -0.61 32.10
CA LYS A 15 -14.18 0.67 32.70
C LYS A 15 -13.20 1.39 31.78
N ASP A 16 -13.40 2.69 31.60
CA ASP A 16 -12.57 3.57 30.76
C ASP A 16 -12.43 3.12 29.29
N ARG A 17 -13.34 2.26 28.82
CA ARG A 17 -13.35 1.77 27.44
C ARG A 17 -13.92 2.84 26.50
N ILE A 18 -13.10 3.30 25.56
CA ILE A 18 -13.52 4.20 24.47
C ILE A 18 -13.85 3.36 23.23
N THR A 19 -15.05 3.49 22.67
CA THR A 19 -15.50 2.81 21.44
C THR A 19 -16.18 3.77 20.47
N ASP A 20 -16.38 3.32 19.23
CA ASP A 20 -17.21 4.01 18.23
C ASP A 20 -16.72 5.40 17.79
N ILE A 21 -15.43 5.68 17.94
CA ILE A 21 -14.81 6.98 17.58
C ILE A 21 -14.43 7.12 16.09
N GLY A 22 -14.38 6.03 15.34
CA GLY A 22 -13.96 6.05 13.93
C GLY A 22 -12.49 6.47 13.71
N PRO A 23 -12.11 6.84 12.48
CA PRO A 23 -10.78 7.37 12.17
C PRO A 23 -10.64 8.85 12.57
N ARG A 24 -9.39 9.32 12.68
CA ARG A 24 -9.09 10.75 12.75
C ARG A 24 -9.52 11.45 11.46
N TYR A 25 -9.90 12.72 11.55
CA TYR A 25 -10.34 13.47 10.37
C TYR A 25 -9.13 13.83 9.51
N TYR A 26 -9.18 13.55 8.21
CA TYR A 26 -8.01 13.64 7.32
C TYR A 26 -7.43 15.07 7.23
N GLU A 27 -8.24 16.12 7.45
CA GLU A 27 -7.78 17.51 7.37
C GLU A 27 -6.84 17.91 8.51
N GLU A 28 -6.79 17.12 9.58
CA GLU A 28 -5.80 17.26 10.64
C GLU A 28 -4.37 17.02 10.13
N PHE A 29 -4.22 16.33 8.99
CA PHE A 29 -2.94 15.91 8.42
C PHE A 29 -2.64 16.53 7.05
N TYR A 30 -3.39 17.56 6.64
CA TYR A 30 -3.11 18.25 5.38
C TYR A 30 -1.89 19.16 5.48
N PRO A 31 -0.96 19.10 4.51
CA PRO A 31 -0.02 20.19 4.25
C PRO A 31 -0.80 21.52 4.13
N PRO A 32 -0.25 22.64 4.65
CA PRO A 32 -0.93 23.94 4.59
C PRO A 32 -1.41 24.33 3.18
N VAL A 33 -0.59 24.07 2.15
CA VAL A 33 -0.93 24.35 0.75
C VAL A 33 -2.12 23.51 0.25
N ILE A 34 -2.25 22.26 0.69
CA ILE A 34 -3.42 21.42 0.37
C ILE A 34 -4.66 21.96 1.07
N LYS A 35 -4.56 22.28 2.36
CA LYS A 35 -5.70 22.77 3.13
C LYS A 35 -6.23 24.09 2.56
N LYS A 36 -5.33 25.01 2.19
CA LYS A 36 -5.66 26.31 1.58
C LYS A 36 -6.36 26.18 0.23
N ASN A 37 -5.90 25.25 -0.61
CA ASN A 37 -6.34 25.14 -2.02
C ASN A 37 -7.29 23.95 -2.28
N LYS A 38 -7.79 23.29 -1.24
CA LYS A 38 -8.72 22.15 -1.36
C LYS A 38 -9.94 22.55 -2.21
N GLY A 39 -10.15 21.84 -3.32
CA GLY A 39 -11.26 22.08 -4.24
C GLY A 39 -11.05 23.23 -5.22
N LYS A 40 -9.86 23.84 -5.26
CA LYS A 40 -9.51 24.98 -6.13
C LYS A 40 -8.26 24.71 -6.97
N TRP A 41 -8.09 23.45 -7.40
CA TRP A 41 -7.00 23.04 -8.26
C TRP A 41 -7.37 23.26 -9.73
N LEU A 42 -6.51 23.94 -10.48
CA LEU A 42 -6.76 24.30 -11.87
C LEU A 42 -6.29 23.22 -12.84
N TYR A 43 -5.06 22.74 -12.68
CA TYR A 43 -4.49 21.68 -13.51
C TYR A 43 -3.38 20.93 -12.78
N HIS A 44 -2.90 19.86 -13.41
CA HIS A 44 -1.71 19.13 -13.00
C HIS A 44 -0.84 18.80 -14.20
N GLU A 45 0.45 18.61 -13.97
CA GLU A 45 1.41 18.19 -14.99
C GLU A 45 2.38 17.16 -14.39
N ILE A 46 2.73 16.14 -15.17
CA ILE A 46 3.80 15.20 -14.81
C ILE A 46 5.11 15.75 -15.37
N LEU A 47 5.97 16.24 -14.49
CA LEU A 47 7.23 16.89 -14.87
C LEU A 47 8.27 15.86 -15.33
N GLU A 48 8.29 14.70 -14.67
CA GLU A 48 9.17 13.56 -14.94
C GLU A 48 8.59 12.30 -14.25
N PRO A 49 9.09 11.09 -14.54
CA PRO A 49 8.62 9.89 -13.85
C PRO A 49 8.71 10.02 -12.32
N GLY A 50 7.57 9.89 -11.65
CA GLY A 50 7.46 10.03 -10.19
C GLY A 50 7.26 11.45 -9.67
N VAL A 51 7.29 12.50 -10.50
CA VAL A 51 7.11 13.89 -10.04
C VAL A 51 5.94 14.57 -10.74
N VAL A 52 5.01 15.11 -9.95
CA VAL A 52 3.80 15.79 -10.42
C VAL A 52 3.69 17.15 -9.77
N VAL A 53 3.32 18.18 -10.54
CA VAL A 53 2.91 19.48 -10.00
C VAL A 53 1.40 19.62 -10.11
N HIS A 54 0.77 20.18 -9.08
CA HIS A 54 -0.61 20.68 -9.12
C HIS A 54 -0.57 22.19 -8.94
N VAL A 55 -1.32 22.92 -9.76
CA VAL A 55 -1.38 24.38 -9.71
C VAL A 55 -2.80 24.79 -9.34
N ALA A 56 -2.94 25.60 -8.30
CA ALA A 56 -4.21 26.12 -7.84
C ALA A 56 -4.66 27.35 -8.65
N GLU A 57 -5.94 27.69 -8.56
CA GLU A 57 -6.49 28.94 -9.13
C GLU A 57 -5.78 30.20 -8.61
N SER A 58 -5.21 30.14 -7.40
CA SER A 58 -4.43 31.21 -6.78
C SER A 58 -3.02 31.37 -7.38
N GLY A 59 -2.56 30.40 -8.17
CA GLY A 59 -1.17 30.27 -8.61
C GLY A 59 -0.27 29.51 -7.62
N ASP A 60 -0.78 29.08 -6.46
CA ASP A 60 -0.01 28.22 -5.55
C ASP A 60 0.31 26.88 -6.24
N GLU A 61 1.52 26.38 -6.05
CA GLU A 61 1.97 25.11 -6.60
C GLU A 61 2.23 24.07 -5.51
N LEU A 62 1.96 22.81 -5.82
CA LEU A 62 2.30 21.66 -5.00
C LEU A 62 3.02 20.61 -5.84
N TYR A 63 4.25 20.30 -5.46
CA TYR A 63 5.08 19.29 -6.09
C TYR A 63 5.04 18.01 -5.27
N THR A 64 4.66 16.91 -5.92
CA THR A 64 4.56 15.59 -5.31
C THR A 64 5.62 14.67 -5.89
N VAL A 65 6.46 14.08 -5.02
CA VAL A 65 7.43 13.03 -5.38
C VAL A 65 6.91 11.68 -4.89
N ARG A 66 6.53 10.81 -5.84
CA ARG A 66 6.01 9.47 -5.59
C ARG A 66 7.12 8.44 -5.57
N CYS A 67 7.14 7.64 -4.51
CA CYS A 67 8.09 6.56 -4.30
C CYS A 67 7.40 5.20 -4.17
N GLY A 68 8.00 4.17 -4.76
CA GLY A 68 7.62 2.78 -4.52
C GLY A 68 7.83 2.40 -3.06
N ALA A 69 6.97 1.52 -2.54
CA ALA A 69 7.12 0.94 -1.21
C ALA A 69 6.62 -0.52 -1.19
N CYS A 70 7.13 -1.31 -0.25
CA CYS A 70 6.88 -2.75 -0.19
C CYS A 70 5.54 -3.15 0.45
N ARG A 71 4.70 -2.18 0.87
CA ARG A 71 3.45 -2.35 1.64
C ARG A 71 3.66 -3.00 3.00
N VAL A 72 4.17 -4.23 3.06
CA VAL A 72 4.61 -4.89 4.30
C VAL A 72 5.94 -4.26 4.72
N MET A 73 5.93 -3.48 5.80
CA MET A 73 7.08 -2.69 6.22
C MET A 73 7.30 -2.72 7.73
N SER A 74 8.54 -2.52 8.15
CA SER A 74 8.89 -2.41 9.57
C SER A 74 8.58 -1.02 10.13
N VAL A 75 8.43 -0.93 11.44
CA VAL A 75 8.33 0.37 12.14
C VAL A 75 9.55 1.26 11.90
N SER A 76 10.74 0.67 11.70
CA SER A 76 11.96 1.42 11.38
C SER A 76 11.86 2.08 10.00
N HIS A 77 11.28 1.41 9.01
CA HIS A 77 11.06 1.99 7.69
C HIS A 77 10.00 3.11 7.72
N ILE A 78 8.94 2.95 8.52
CA ILE A 78 7.95 4.02 8.76
C ILE A 78 8.61 5.24 9.40
N ARG A 79 9.46 5.04 10.42
CA ARG A 79 10.20 6.14 11.05
C ARG A 79 11.17 6.84 10.09
N GLU A 80 11.77 6.09 9.16
CA GLU A 80 12.61 6.67 8.09
C GLU A 80 11.78 7.48 7.08
N ILE A 81 10.55 7.06 6.76
CA ILE A 81 9.60 7.87 5.98
C ILE A 81 9.28 9.17 6.73
N MET A 82 9.03 9.10 8.04
CA MET A 82 8.76 10.28 8.86
C MET A 82 9.97 11.22 8.94
N GLU A 83 11.18 10.70 9.09
CA GLU A 83 12.43 11.48 9.07
C GLU A 83 12.56 12.31 7.77
N ILE A 84 12.26 11.71 6.62
CA ILE A 84 12.28 12.41 5.33
C ILE A 84 11.18 13.46 5.26
N ALA A 85 9.98 13.13 5.74
CA ALA A 85 8.85 14.07 5.78
C ALA A 85 9.15 15.28 6.68
N ASP A 86 9.72 15.06 7.87
CA ASP A 86 10.13 16.13 8.79
C ASP A 86 11.22 17.02 8.16
N LYS A 87 12.17 16.40 7.45
CA LYS A 87 13.30 17.12 6.84
C LYS A 87 12.92 17.96 5.62
N HIS A 88 12.00 17.47 4.78
CA HIS A 88 11.74 18.07 3.47
C HIS A 88 10.30 18.59 3.28
N CYS A 89 9.34 18.06 4.04
CA CYS A 89 7.90 18.21 3.78
C CYS A 89 7.13 18.69 5.02
N ASP A 90 7.80 19.35 5.97
CA ASP A 90 7.23 19.90 7.22
C ASP A 90 6.44 18.85 8.04
N GLY A 91 6.89 17.60 8.01
CA GLY A 91 6.27 16.47 8.71
C GLY A 91 5.07 15.84 7.99
N TYR A 92 4.72 16.30 6.78
CA TYR A 92 3.61 15.77 6.02
C TYR A 92 4.04 14.72 4.99
N VAL A 93 3.30 13.62 4.95
CA VAL A 93 3.46 12.53 3.98
C VAL A 93 2.12 11.85 3.76
N ARG A 94 1.90 11.27 2.59
CA ARG A 94 0.69 10.47 2.33
C ARG A 94 1.02 9.15 1.64
N PHE A 95 0.08 8.23 1.71
CA PHE A 95 0.11 6.98 0.94
C PHE A 95 -0.94 7.00 -0.16
N THR A 96 -0.60 6.40 -1.29
CA THR A 96 -1.52 6.23 -2.43
C THR A 96 -2.40 5.00 -2.24
N THR A 97 -3.48 4.90 -3.03
CA THR A 97 -4.35 3.70 -3.08
C THR A 97 -3.64 2.44 -3.60
N ARG A 98 -2.41 2.56 -4.11
CA ARG A 98 -1.56 1.44 -4.52
C ARG A 98 -0.33 1.28 -3.63
N ASN A 99 -0.40 1.79 -2.39
CA ASN A 99 0.61 1.61 -1.34
C ASN A 99 1.98 2.23 -1.65
N ASN A 100 2.08 3.12 -2.65
CA ASN A 100 3.22 4.03 -2.79
C ASN A 100 3.18 5.13 -1.73
N VAL A 101 4.35 5.71 -1.45
CA VAL A 101 4.53 6.87 -0.59
C VAL A 101 4.62 8.13 -1.45
N GLU A 102 4.04 9.23 -1.00
CA GLU A 102 4.16 10.54 -1.65
C GLU A 102 4.61 11.60 -0.66
N PHE A 103 5.71 12.25 -1.01
CA PHE A 103 6.27 13.42 -0.34
C PHE A 103 5.86 14.67 -1.11
N MET A 104 5.53 15.75 -0.41
CA MET A 104 4.92 16.94 -0.99
C MET A 104 5.66 18.20 -0.55
N VAL A 105 6.06 19.03 -1.50
CA VAL A 105 6.73 20.31 -1.25
C VAL A 105 6.04 21.43 -2.03
N ASP A 106 6.05 22.63 -1.47
CA ASP A 106 5.37 23.81 -1.99
C ASP A 106 6.26 24.71 -2.85
N ASN A 107 7.49 24.28 -3.13
CA ASN A 107 8.46 25.03 -3.92
C ASN A 107 9.28 24.08 -4.80
N ARG A 108 9.44 24.44 -6.08
CA ARG A 108 10.22 23.70 -7.08
C ARG A 108 11.65 23.44 -6.65
N ASP A 109 12.30 24.39 -5.98
CA ASP A 109 13.70 24.30 -5.56
C ASP A 109 13.92 23.21 -4.50
N LYS A 110 12.87 22.77 -3.80
CA LYS A 110 12.91 21.68 -2.82
C LYS A 110 12.83 20.28 -3.47
N VAL A 111 12.39 20.18 -4.72
CA VAL A 111 12.16 18.89 -5.40
C VAL A 111 13.46 18.12 -5.60
N GLU A 112 14.50 18.76 -6.15
CA GLU A 112 15.77 18.07 -6.44
C GLU A 112 16.52 17.63 -5.17
N PRO A 113 16.63 18.45 -4.10
CA PRO A 113 17.15 18.01 -2.81
C PRO A 113 16.43 16.78 -2.24
N LEU A 114 15.10 16.77 -2.31
CA LEU A 114 14.27 15.65 -1.85
C LEU A 114 14.53 14.39 -2.69
N LYS A 115 14.51 14.49 -4.03
CA LYS A 115 14.81 13.36 -4.93
C LYS A 115 16.17 12.75 -4.64
N LYS A 116 17.20 13.58 -4.46
CA LYS A 116 18.56 13.12 -4.18
C LYS A 116 18.64 12.34 -2.86
N ASP A 117 17.98 12.83 -1.81
CA ASP A 117 17.91 12.13 -0.53
C ASP A 117 17.22 10.76 -0.69
N LEU A 118 16.04 10.73 -1.31
CA LEU A 118 15.27 9.50 -1.58
C LEU A 118 16.09 8.46 -2.35
N LEU A 119 16.74 8.85 -3.45
CA LEU A 119 17.50 7.94 -4.31
C LEU A 119 18.82 7.48 -3.68
N SER A 120 19.37 8.24 -2.72
CA SER A 120 20.56 7.84 -1.95
C SER A 120 20.30 6.69 -0.96
N ARG A 121 19.03 6.44 -0.61
CA ARG A 121 18.63 5.48 0.42
C ARG A 121 18.47 4.07 -0.16
N LYS A 122 19.35 3.17 0.26
CA LYS A 122 19.40 1.76 -0.16
C LYS A 122 19.29 0.81 1.03
N GLN A 123 18.74 -0.37 0.80
CA GLN A 123 18.86 -1.49 1.74
C GLN A 123 20.29 -2.06 1.67
N PRO A 124 20.76 -2.77 2.72
CA PRO A 124 22.06 -3.46 2.69
C PRO A 124 22.27 -4.41 1.48
N GLY A 125 21.19 -4.91 0.87
CA GLY A 125 21.22 -5.72 -0.37
C GLY A 125 21.17 -4.92 -1.68
N GLY A 126 21.33 -3.60 -1.65
CA GLY A 126 21.43 -2.74 -2.83
C GLY A 126 20.11 -2.26 -3.45
N CYS A 127 18.96 -2.83 -3.06
CA CYS A 127 17.67 -2.37 -3.54
C CYS A 127 17.34 -0.96 -3.00
N PHE A 128 16.62 -0.17 -3.80
CA PHE A 128 16.16 1.15 -3.38
C PHE A 128 15.18 1.02 -2.21
N LYS A 129 15.33 1.87 -1.19
CA LYS A 129 14.29 2.06 -0.17
C LYS A 129 13.12 2.88 -0.71
N PHE A 130 13.42 3.88 -1.53
CA PHE A 130 12.43 4.82 -2.08
C PHE A 130 12.68 5.06 -3.59
N PRO A 131 12.46 4.05 -4.46
CA PRO A 131 12.57 4.26 -5.91
C PRO A 131 11.51 5.25 -6.38
N ILE A 132 11.90 6.28 -7.14
CA ILE A 132 11.00 7.33 -7.62
C ILE A 132 10.35 6.88 -8.93
N GLY A 133 9.03 7.02 -9.05
CA GLY A 133 8.31 6.60 -10.25
C GLY A 133 6.81 6.37 -10.08
N GLY A 134 6.25 5.57 -10.98
CA GLY A 134 4.86 5.11 -10.89
C GLY A 134 3.81 6.14 -11.29
N THR A 135 4.19 7.26 -11.92
CA THR A 135 3.27 8.23 -12.57
C THR A 135 3.10 7.88 -14.05
N GLY A 136 2.19 8.57 -14.75
CA GLY A 136 1.98 8.48 -16.21
C GLY A 136 1.82 7.07 -16.77
N ALA A 137 2.08 6.90 -18.07
CA ALA A 137 1.91 5.65 -18.80
C ALA A 137 3.11 4.68 -18.59
N GLY A 138 3.20 4.15 -17.38
CA GLY A 138 4.14 3.09 -16.99
C GLY A 138 3.45 2.10 -16.06
N ILE A 139 4.23 1.21 -15.44
CA ILE A 139 3.71 0.33 -14.38
C ILE A 139 3.79 1.07 -13.04
N THR A 140 2.78 0.88 -12.20
CA THR A 140 2.87 1.30 -10.80
C THR A 140 2.82 0.06 -9.92
N ASN A 141 2.92 0.27 -8.62
CA ASN A 141 3.01 -0.79 -7.63
C ASN A 141 1.86 -1.81 -7.71
N ILE A 142 2.11 -3.02 -7.22
CA ILE A 142 1.21 -4.16 -7.29
C ILE A 142 0.36 -4.22 -6.02
N VAL A 143 -0.96 -4.05 -6.17
CA VAL A 143 -1.92 -4.33 -5.09
C VAL A 143 -1.87 -5.83 -4.82
N HIS A 144 -1.61 -6.21 -3.58
CA HIS A 144 -1.39 -7.61 -3.22
C HIS A 144 -1.90 -7.98 -1.83
N THR A 145 -1.99 -9.29 -1.59
CA THR A 145 -2.60 -9.88 -0.39
C THR A 145 -1.58 -10.28 0.68
N GLN A 146 -2.01 -11.05 1.69
CA GLN A 146 -1.16 -11.54 2.76
C GLN A 146 -0.21 -12.67 2.32
N GLY A 147 -0.65 -13.62 1.49
CA GLY A 147 0.17 -14.78 1.14
C GLY A 147 0.53 -15.62 2.37
N TRP A 148 1.74 -16.19 2.37
CA TRP A 148 2.23 -17.06 3.45
C TRP A 148 2.61 -16.29 4.72
N ILE A 149 2.67 -14.96 4.66
CA ILE A 149 3.02 -14.13 5.82
C ILE A 149 1.95 -14.23 6.93
N HIS A 150 0.68 -14.43 6.57
CA HIS A 150 -0.40 -14.34 7.56
C HIS A 150 -1.70 -15.08 7.22
N CYS A 151 -1.94 -15.47 5.96
CA CYS A 151 -3.20 -16.11 5.59
C CYS A 151 -3.13 -17.63 5.78
N HIS A 152 -4.26 -18.26 6.12
CA HIS A 152 -4.37 -19.73 6.23
C HIS A 152 -4.98 -20.39 4.97
N THR A 153 -5.56 -19.62 4.03
CA THR A 153 -6.06 -20.12 2.74
C THR A 153 -5.20 -19.81 1.49
N PRO A 154 -3.91 -19.42 1.58
CA PRO A 154 -3.14 -19.05 0.40
C PRO A 154 -2.75 -20.29 -0.43
N ALA A 155 -2.92 -20.22 -1.74
CA ALA A 155 -2.36 -21.17 -2.69
C ALA A 155 -0.93 -20.79 -3.15
N THR A 156 -0.47 -19.57 -2.84
CA THR A 156 0.86 -19.06 -3.15
C THR A 156 1.21 -17.87 -2.25
N ASP A 157 2.49 -17.50 -2.18
CA ASP A 157 2.91 -16.27 -1.50
C ASP A 157 2.58 -14.99 -2.28
N ALA A 158 2.40 -13.89 -1.55
CA ALA A 158 2.13 -12.57 -2.10
C ALA A 158 3.39 -11.68 -2.16
N SER A 159 4.08 -11.46 -1.04
CA SER A 159 5.19 -10.51 -1.01
C SER A 159 6.37 -10.96 -1.89
N GLY A 160 6.69 -12.25 -1.91
CA GLY A 160 7.73 -12.82 -2.77
C GLY A 160 7.39 -12.72 -4.25
N THR A 161 6.16 -13.05 -4.66
CA THR A 161 5.72 -12.96 -6.07
C THR A 161 5.68 -11.51 -6.56
N VAL A 162 5.23 -10.58 -5.72
CA VAL A 162 5.27 -9.13 -6.00
C VAL A 162 6.69 -8.62 -6.14
N LYS A 163 7.59 -9.01 -5.22
CA LYS A 163 9.01 -8.60 -5.29
C LYS A 163 9.64 -9.08 -6.59
N ALA A 164 9.51 -10.37 -6.92
CA ALA A 164 10.05 -10.91 -8.16
C ALA A 164 9.48 -10.20 -9.40
N THR A 165 8.17 -9.94 -9.42
CA THR A 165 7.54 -9.24 -10.56
C THR A 165 8.03 -7.80 -10.68
N MET A 166 8.06 -7.05 -9.56
CA MET A 166 8.47 -5.64 -9.55
C MET A 166 9.95 -5.44 -9.90
N ASP A 167 10.80 -6.44 -9.65
CA ASP A 167 12.20 -6.37 -10.07
C ASP A 167 12.34 -6.44 -11.59
N GLU A 168 11.55 -7.29 -12.26
CA GLU A 168 11.53 -7.39 -13.72
C GLU A 168 10.93 -6.15 -14.39
N VAL A 169 9.90 -5.55 -13.79
CA VAL A 169 9.21 -4.37 -14.36
C VAL A 169 9.66 -3.04 -13.75
N LEU A 170 10.83 -3.01 -13.11
CA LEU A 170 11.33 -1.79 -12.47
C LEU A 170 11.57 -0.65 -13.49
N ASP A 171 12.02 -0.96 -14.72
CA ASP A 171 12.18 0.06 -15.78
C ASP A 171 10.84 0.71 -16.13
N ASP A 172 9.75 -0.07 -16.20
CA ASP A 172 8.41 0.45 -16.44
C ASP A 172 7.87 1.26 -15.26
N PHE A 173 8.36 1.01 -14.05
CA PHE A 173 8.02 1.82 -12.88
C PHE A 173 8.72 3.18 -12.89
N THR A 174 9.99 3.23 -13.29
CA THR A 174 10.79 4.47 -13.32
C THR A 174 10.67 5.24 -14.64
N ASN A 175 9.81 4.78 -15.57
CA ASN A 175 9.56 5.43 -16.85
C ASN A 175 8.07 5.54 -17.18
N MET A 176 7.76 6.17 -18.31
CA MET A 176 6.40 6.37 -18.82
C MET A 176 6.32 6.03 -20.33
N LYS A 177 6.80 4.83 -20.72
CA LYS A 177 6.95 4.40 -22.12
C LYS A 177 5.81 3.53 -22.66
N LEU A 178 4.85 3.15 -21.81
CA LEU A 178 3.75 2.27 -22.20
C LEU A 178 2.65 3.05 -22.94
N PRO A 179 1.80 2.38 -23.74
CA PRO A 179 0.67 3.04 -24.41
C PRO A 179 -0.35 3.66 -23.44
N ALA A 180 -0.48 3.08 -22.24
CA ALA A 180 -1.36 3.54 -21.18
C ALA A 180 -0.84 3.09 -19.81
N LYS A 181 -1.48 3.56 -18.73
CA LYS A 181 -1.18 3.08 -17.38
C LYS A 181 -1.53 1.59 -17.26
N LEU A 182 -0.56 0.76 -16.93
CA LEU A 182 -0.77 -0.67 -16.69
C LEU A 182 -0.81 -0.95 -15.18
N ARG A 183 -1.86 -1.63 -14.73
CA ARG A 183 -2.03 -2.09 -13.34
C ARG A 183 -1.89 -3.61 -13.27
N ILE A 184 -0.95 -4.05 -12.45
CA ILE A 184 -0.79 -5.46 -12.06
C ILE A 184 -1.37 -5.62 -10.65
N SER A 185 -2.14 -6.69 -10.40
CA SER A 185 -2.56 -7.04 -9.03
C SER A 185 -2.35 -8.52 -8.75
N MET A 186 -2.18 -8.87 -7.48
CA MET A 186 -1.89 -10.22 -7.03
C MET A 186 -2.83 -10.65 -5.91
N ALA A 187 -3.39 -11.85 -5.98
CA ALA A 187 -4.09 -12.47 -4.86
C ALA A 187 -3.61 -13.90 -4.63
N CYS A 188 -3.42 -14.26 -3.36
CA CYS A 188 -2.91 -15.57 -2.97
C CYS A 188 -3.93 -16.70 -3.12
N CYS A 189 -5.22 -16.40 -3.26
CA CYS A 189 -6.28 -17.36 -3.53
C CYS A 189 -7.48 -16.69 -4.23
N LEU A 190 -8.46 -17.50 -4.64
CA LEU A 190 -9.64 -17.08 -5.40
C LEU A 190 -10.64 -16.19 -4.65
N ASN A 191 -10.45 -15.96 -3.34
CA ASN A 191 -11.18 -14.89 -2.64
C ASN A 191 -10.80 -13.51 -3.19
N MET A 192 -9.66 -13.42 -3.91
CA MET A 192 -9.29 -12.27 -4.74
C MET A 192 -9.30 -10.94 -3.99
N CYS A 193 -8.88 -10.94 -2.72
CA CYS A 193 -8.83 -9.74 -1.90
C CYS A 193 -7.96 -8.66 -2.57
N GLY A 194 -8.58 -7.56 -2.98
CA GLY A 194 -7.91 -6.51 -3.75
C GLY A 194 -8.50 -6.39 -5.16
N ALA A 195 -7.64 -6.36 -6.17
CA ALA A 195 -8.02 -5.88 -7.51
C ALA A 195 -7.73 -6.86 -8.65
N VAL A 196 -7.51 -8.15 -8.36
CA VAL A 196 -7.20 -9.17 -9.39
C VAL A 196 -8.29 -9.25 -10.47
N HIS A 197 -9.57 -9.10 -10.11
CA HIS A 197 -10.70 -9.17 -11.05
C HIS A 197 -10.83 -7.95 -11.98
N CYS A 198 -10.10 -6.86 -11.72
CA CYS A 198 -10.27 -5.57 -12.42
C CYS A 198 -8.92 -4.89 -12.74
N SER A 199 -7.85 -5.67 -12.88
CA SER A 199 -6.52 -5.19 -13.28
C SER A 199 -6.19 -5.61 -14.71
N ASP A 200 -5.31 -4.85 -15.36
CA ASP A 200 -4.85 -5.16 -16.72
C ASP A 200 -4.10 -6.49 -16.76
N ILE A 201 -3.30 -6.78 -15.73
CA ILE A 201 -2.66 -8.08 -15.50
C ILE A 201 -2.94 -8.55 -14.06
N ALA A 202 -3.24 -9.84 -13.92
CA ALA A 202 -3.63 -10.43 -12.66
C ALA A 202 -2.84 -11.70 -12.37
N ILE A 203 -2.25 -11.78 -11.18
CA ILE A 203 -1.55 -12.98 -10.66
C ILE A 203 -2.45 -13.60 -9.59
N LEU A 204 -2.83 -14.86 -9.77
CA LEU A 204 -3.78 -15.55 -8.89
C LEU A 204 -3.24 -16.92 -8.44
N GLY A 205 -3.19 -17.11 -7.13
CA GLY A 205 -2.96 -18.43 -6.54
C GLY A 205 -4.13 -19.37 -6.79
N TYR A 206 -3.85 -20.58 -7.26
CA TYR A 206 -4.88 -21.52 -7.71
C TYR A 206 -4.60 -22.94 -7.23
N HIS A 207 -5.60 -23.58 -6.60
CA HIS A 207 -5.54 -24.99 -6.22
C HIS A 207 -5.92 -25.89 -7.40
N ARG A 208 -5.38 -27.11 -7.45
CA ARG A 208 -5.68 -28.09 -8.51
C ARG A 208 -6.09 -29.47 -7.96
N LYS A 209 -6.46 -29.53 -6.68
CA LYS A 209 -6.88 -30.76 -5.98
C LYS A 209 -8.08 -30.45 -5.08
N PRO A 210 -9.04 -31.37 -4.94
CA PRO A 210 -10.07 -31.29 -3.91
C PRO A 210 -9.48 -31.20 -2.49
N PRO A 211 -10.23 -30.70 -1.50
CA PRO A 211 -9.80 -30.68 -0.11
C PRO A 211 -9.68 -32.10 0.47
N MET A 212 -8.80 -32.28 1.45
CA MET A 212 -8.76 -33.49 2.27
C MET A 212 -9.80 -33.38 3.39
N LEU A 213 -10.38 -34.51 3.79
CA LEU A 213 -11.39 -34.56 4.84
C LEU A 213 -10.80 -35.12 6.13
N ASP A 214 -10.89 -34.37 7.21
CA ASP A 214 -10.50 -34.80 8.55
C ASP A 214 -11.72 -35.26 9.35
N HIS A 215 -12.14 -36.50 9.09
CA HIS A 215 -13.38 -37.04 9.66
C HIS A 215 -13.39 -37.12 11.19
N GLU A 216 -12.23 -37.15 11.85
CA GLU A 216 -12.16 -37.21 13.31
C GLU A 216 -12.63 -35.90 13.96
N TYR A 217 -12.40 -34.76 13.29
CA TYR A 217 -12.65 -33.43 13.84
C TYR A 217 -13.71 -32.63 13.11
N LEU A 218 -14.12 -33.03 11.90
CA LEU A 218 -15.04 -32.26 11.05
C LEU A 218 -16.30 -31.82 11.80
N ASP A 219 -17.01 -32.75 12.45
CA ASP A 219 -18.24 -32.44 13.19
C ASP A 219 -18.00 -31.66 14.50
N LYS A 220 -16.77 -31.72 15.03
CA LYS A 220 -16.37 -31.00 16.25
C LYS A 220 -16.00 -29.53 15.99
N MET A 221 -15.58 -29.22 14.76
CA MET A 221 -14.99 -27.93 14.39
C MET A 221 -15.83 -27.16 13.36
N CYS A 222 -16.75 -27.83 12.66
CA CYS A 222 -17.49 -27.24 11.55
C CYS A 222 -18.99 -27.31 11.76
N GLU A 223 -19.67 -26.21 11.41
CA GLU A 223 -21.11 -26.21 11.21
C GLU A 223 -21.42 -26.77 9.81
N ILE A 224 -21.70 -28.07 9.71
CA ILE A 224 -21.83 -28.81 8.43
C ILE A 224 -22.72 -28.11 7.38
N PRO A 225 -23.91 -27.55 7.73
CA PRO A 225 -24.73 -26.84 6.75
C PRO A 225 -24.03 -25.65 6.09
N LEU A 226 -23.13 -24.96 6.81
CA LEU A 226 -22.33 -23.88 6.24
C LEU A 226 -21.33 -24.41 5.21
N ALA A 227 -20.70 -25.56 5.48
CA ALA A 227 -19.75 -26.17 4.54
C ALA A 227 -20.43 -26.60 3.24
N ILE A 228 -21.62 -27.22 3.31
CA ILE A 228 -22.43 -27.58 2.14
C ILE A 228 -22.80 -26.33 1.34
N ALA A 229 -23.36 -25.32 2.01
CA ALA A 229 -23.80 -24.07 1.36
C ALA A 229 -22.65 -23.24 0.76
N ALA A 230 -21.41 -23.43 1.23
CA ALA A 230 -20.24 -22.73 0.71
C ALA A 230 -19.77 -23.26 -0.65
N CYS A 231 -20.23 -24.43 -1.11
CA CYS A 231 -19.78 -25.02 -2.37
C CYS A 231 -20.53 -24.43 -3.57
N PRO A 232 -19.89 -23.62 -4.45
CA PRO A 232 -20.56 -23.01 -5.59
C PRO A 232 -21.02 -24.02 -6.65
N THR A 233 -20.49 -25.25 -6.62
CA THR A 233 -20.80 -26.32 -7.58
C THR A 233 -21.51 -27.51 -6.94
N ALA A 234 -21.97 -27.38 -5.69
CA ALA A 234 -22.70 -28.42 -4.95
C ALA A 234 -22.01 -29.81 -4.96
N ALA A 235 -20.70 -29.83 -4.74
CA ALA A 235 -19.90 -31.06 -4.70
C ALA A 235 -19.69 -31.63 -3.28
N ILE A 236 -20.27 -30.98 -2.26
CA ILE A 236 -20.23 -31.36 -0.83
C ILE A 236 -21.61 -31.87 -0.44
#